data_AF-A0A7K1WYI1-F1
#
_entry.id   AF-A0A7K1WYI1-F1
#
_cell.length_a   1.000
_cell.length_b   1.000
_cell.length_c   1.000
_cell.angle_alpha   90.00
_cell.angle_beta   90.00
_cell.angle_gamma   90.00
#
_symmetry.space_group_name_H-M   'P 1'
#
loop_
_entity.id
_entity.type
_entity.pdbx_description
1 polymer ?
#
loop_
_entity_poly.entity_id
_entity_poly.type
_entity_poly.pdbx_seq_one_letter_code
_entity_poly.pdbx_strand_id
1 'polypeptide(L)'
;MSSRNKFFLNLLFELILSPYLYTKNFIKWSIQKPELSVEKSRTRVPVDEDKLSVCIHEWGGYKGKRSKKIKNIAGFDCGLDYQLLRFQNYNGKYDVDLTVTISDSHLFERKIEDVKIINVPNVGMDFSGYETFFENIKNAKNKYVLLTNTSVNKKQVEFIDDYLDFFKANRSVGMMGVSFNSKMYQSLIRNNFNPHLQSFFLLTTTEVLKELVEKNKSFPGKGVDFKLALIREGEIKLSRIVMDLGYELVCVLKDGTPYFFNKSCFRDNGRNSWRNFFGDYRLYLEEPNSIHQLNIKKA
;
A
#
# COMPACT_ATOMS: atom_id res chain seq x y z
N MET A 1 -10.81 -23.55 8.13
CA MET A 1 -10.53 -22.71 9.33
C MET A 1 -10.61 -21.24 8.95
N SER A 2 -11.50 -20.47 9.59
CA SER A 2 -11.72 -19.03 9.30
C SER A 2 -10.46 -18.19 9.55
N SER A 3 -10.34 -17.01 8.94
CA SER A 3 -9.15 -16.15 9.14
C SER A 3 -9.08 -15.64 10.58
N ARG A 4 -10.23 -15.49 11.25
CA ARG A 4 -10.31 -15.20 12.68
C ARG A 4 -9.63 -16.27 13.51
N ASN A 5 -9.95 -17.55 13.28
CA ASN A 5 -9.35 -18.65 14.05
C ASN A 5 -7.84 -18.77 13.76
N LYS A 6 -7.44 -18.63 12.49
CA LYS A 6 -6.02 -18.55 12.08
C LYS A 6 -5.28 -17.41 12.81
N PHE A 7 -5.91 -16.24 12.94
CA PHE A 7 -5.33 -15.11 13.62
C PHE A 7 -5.08 -15.39 15.11
N PHE A 8 -6.09 -15.88 15.84
CA PHE A 8 -5.90 -16.18 17.26
C PHE A 8 -4.94 -17.34 17.50
N LEU A 9 -4.93 -18.33 16.62
CA LEU A 9 -3.93 -19.40 16.67
C LEU A 9 -2.51 -18.85 16.46
N ASN A 10 -2.32 -17.92 15.52
CA ASN A 10 -1.04 -17.23 15.34
C ASN A 10 -0.63 -16.44 16.58
N LEU A 11 -1.57 -15.77 17.26
CA LEU A 11 -1.28 -15.08 18.52
C LEU A 11 -0.91 -16.06 19.65
N LEU A 12 -1.58 -17.21 19.73
CA LEU A 12 -1.25 -18.26 20.69
C LEU A 12 0.17 -18.78 20.46
N PHE A 13 0.55 -19.05 19.20
CA PHE A 13 1.92 -19.42 18.87
C PHE A 13 2.93 -18.31 19.19
N GLU A 14 2.59 -17.04 18.93
CA GLU A 14 3.44 -15.90 19.33
C GLU A 14 3.65 -15.85 20.83
N LEU A 15 2.62 -16.15 21.63
CA LEU A 15 2.71 -16.20 23.08
C LEU A 15 3.62 -17.35 23.56
N ILE A 16 3.39 -18.56 23.05
CA ILE A 16 4.18 -19.76 23.39
C ILE A 16 5.65 -19.56 23.00
N LEU A 17 5.91 -19.00 21.82
CA LEU A 17 7.26 -18.77 21.30
C LEU A 17 7.83 -17.39 21.68
N SER A 18 7.17 -16.66 22.59
CA SER A 18 7.52 -15.26 22.87
C SER A 18 8.98 -15.06 23.29
N PRO A 19 9.62 -15.91 24.12
CA PRO A 19 11.03 -15.67 24.49
C PRO A 19 11.96 -15.71 23.27
N TYR A 20 11.73 -16.67 22.37
CA TYR A 20 12.48 -16.81 21.12
C TYR A 20 12.19 -15.65 20.17
N LEU A 21 10.92 -15.31 19.95
CA LEU A 21 10.52 -14.25 19.03
C LEU A 21 10.98 -12.86 19.49
N TYR A 22 11.00 -12.61 20.81
CA TYR A 22 11.50 -11.37 21.41
C TYR A 22 13.01 -11.27 21.17
N THR A 23 13.75 -12.34 21.47
CA THR A 23 15.19 -12.42 21.24
C THR A 23 15.52 -12.21 19.77
N LYS A 24 14.79 -12.87 18.86
CA LYS A 24 14.95 -12.72 17.41
C LYS A 24 14.72 -11.28 16.96
N ASN A 25 13.66 -10.60 17.42
CA ASN A 25 13.42 -9.20 17.07
C ASN A 25 14.45 -8.25 17.68
N PHE A 26 14.89 -8.50 18.91
CA PHE A 26 15.98 -7.74 19.52
C PHE A 26 17.27 -7.88 18.71
N ILE A 27 17.63 -9.09 18.29
CA ILE A 27 18.80 -9.32 17.43
C ILE A 27 18.65 -8.58 16.10
N LYS A 28 17.49 -8.67 15.43
CA LYS A 28 17.23 -7.92 14.19
C LYS A 28 17.33 -6.41 14.38
N TRP A 29 16.92 -5.91 15.54
CA TRP A 29 16.99 -4.51 15.88
C TRP A 29 18.42 -4.03 16.18
N SER A 30 19.19 -4.84 16.91
CA SER A 30 20.52 -4.51 17.42
C SER A 30 21.64 -4.79 16.43
N ILE A 31 21.44 -5.73 15.49
CA ILE A 31 22.35 -5.90 14.35
C ILE A 31 22.07 -4.78 13.36
N GLN A 32 22.56 -3.58 13.68
CA GLN A 32 22.92 -2.61 12.66
C GLN A 32 24.16 -3.19 11.99
N LYS A 33 24.06 -3.53 10.71
CA LYS A 33 25.26 -3.83 9.93
C LYS A 33 25.75 -2.49 9.40
N PRO A 34 26.83 -1.91 9.97
CA PRO A 34 27.47 -0.79 9.33
C PRO A 34 28.01 -1.35 8.00
N GLU A 35 27.65 -0.73 6.89
CA GLU A 35 28.38 -0.91 5.62
C GLU A 35 28.32 -2.31 4.96
N LEU A 36 27.31 -3.14 5.22
CA LEU A 36 27.08 -4.25 4.30
C LEU A 36 26.43 -3.73 3.04
N SER A 37 27.26 -3.68 1.98
CA SER A 37 26.95 -3.44 0.58
C SER A 37 25.45 -3.45 0.33
N VAL A 38 24.89 -2.30 -0.05
CA VAL A 38 23.56 -2.22 -0.65
C VAL A 38 23.52 -3.32 -1.72
N GLU A 39 22.88 -4.45 -1.43
CA GLU A 39 22.55 -5.43 -2.47
C GLU A 39 21.89 -4.59 -3.54
N LYS A 40 22.48 -4.55 -4.76
CA LYS A 40 22.00 -3.66 -5.82
C LYS A 40 20.50 -3.87 -5.93
N SER A 41 19.74 -2.83 -5.60
CA SER A 41 18.29 -2.90 -5.60
C SER A 41 17.84 -3.39 -6.96
N ARG A 42 16.90 -4.33 -6.96
CA ARG A 42 16.39 -4.91 -8.19
C ARG A 42 15.82 -3.80 -9.05
N THR A 43 16.19 -3.80 -10.32
CA THR A 43 15.68 -2.83 -11.28
C THR A 43 14.42 -3.39 -11.94
N ARG A 44 13.30 -2.67 -11.83
CA ARG A 44 12.04 -3.04 -12.48
C ARG A 44 12.16 -3.06 -14.00
N VAL A 45 11.37 -3.91 -14.65
CA VAL A 45 11.10 -3.83 -16.09
C VAL A 45 10.52 -2.44 -16.42
N PRO A 46 11.01 -1.75 -17.47
CA PRO A 46 10.51 -0.42 -17.80
C PRO A 46 9.06 -0.51 -18.28
N VAL A 47 8.33 0.59 -18.13
CA VAL A 47 7.00 0.75 -18.72
C VAL A 47 7.18 1.61 -19.95
N ASP A 48 6.86 1.05 -21.12
CA ASP A 48 7.13 1.70 -22.41
C ASP A 48 5.96 2.56 -22.88
N GLU A 49 4.76 2.34 -22.34
CA GLU A 49 3.55 3.09 -22.69
C GLU A 49 3.23 4.12 -21.60
N ASP A 50 2.83 5.34 -21.99
CA ASP A 50 2.37 6.37 -21.07
C ASP A 50 0.92 6.08 -20.61
N LYS A 51 0.71 4.89 -20.02
CA LYS A 51 -0.59 4.43 -19.51
C LYS A 51 -0.56 4.18 -18.02
N LEU A 52 -1.60 4.66 -17.34
CA LEU A 52 -1.88 4.41 -15.94
C LEU A 52 -3.22 3.71 -15.79
N SER A 53 -3.22 2.46 -15.32
CA SER A 53 -4.46 1.80 -14.90
C SER A 53 -4.71 2.07 -13.41
N VAL A 54 -5.87 2.66 -13.10
CA VAL A 54 -6.26 3.06 -11.74
C VAL A 54 -7.40 2.18 -11.24
N CYS A 55 -7.26 1.66 -10.02
CA CYS A 55 -8.33 1.02 -9.27
C CYS A 55 -8.71 1.86 -8.06
N ILE A 56 -9.93 2.39 -8.03
CA ILE A 56 -10.53 2.94 -6.81
C ILE A 56 -11.40 1.87 -6.17
N HIS A 57 -11.10 1.44 -4.96
CA HIS A 57 -11.97 0.57 -4.18
C HIS A 57 -12.91 1.36 -3.27
N GLU A 58 -14.21 1.08 -3.35
CA GLU A 58 -15.26 1.62 -2.47
C GLU A 58 -16.09 0.48 -1.83
N TRP A 59 -16.62 0.74 -0.64
CA TRP A 59 -17.65 -0.11 -0.02
C TRP A 59 -19.01 0.55 -0.21
N GLY A 60 -19.99 -0.22 -0.68
CA GLY A 60 -21.30 0.25 -1.12
C GLY A 60 -22.09 1.02 -0.06
N GLY A 61 -21.88 0.69 1.22
CA GLY A 61 -22.55 1.37 2.34
C GLY A 61 -22.00 2.76 2.69
N TYR A 62 -20.96 3.26 2.01
CA TYR A 62 -20.44 4.60 2.27
C TYR A 62 -21.12 5.67 1.43
N LYS A 63 -21.33 6.84 2.04
CA LYS A 63 -21.65 8.08 1.32
C LYS A 63 -20.47 8.48 0.42
N GLY A 64 -20.79 9.02 -0.76
CA GLY A 64 -19.78 9.45 -1.74
C GLY A 64 -18.82 10.53 -1.22
N LYS A 65 -19.27 11.37 -0.28
CA LYS A 65 -18.43 12.26 0.54
C LYS A 65 -18.67 11.95 2.01
N ARG A 66 -17.61 11.83 2.79
CA ARG A 66 -17.69 11.52 4.23
C ARG A 66 -16.51 12.10 5.01
N SER A 67 -16.73 12.36 6.28
CA SER A 67 -15.68 12.68 7.24
C SER A 67 -15.30 11.44 8.04
N LYS A 68 -14.00 11.19 8.20
CA LYS A 68 -13.46 10.07 8.96
C LYS A 68 -12.74 10.60 10.19
N LYS A 69 -13.07 10.03 11.35
CA LYS A 69 -12.38 10.28 12.61
C LYS A 69 -11.89 8.96 13.17
N ILE A 70 -10.58 8.86 13.40
CA ILE A 70 -9.94 7.69 14.01
C ILE A 70 -9.30 8.17 15.31
N LYS A 71 -9.30 7.33 16.35
CA LYS A 71 -8.67 7.67 17.63
C LYS A 71 -7.22 8.12 17.41
N ASN A 72 -6.87 9.28 17.97
CA ASN A 72 -5.54 9.90 17.92
C ASN A 72 -5.04 10.32 16.52
N ILE A 73 -5.87 10.28 15.48
CA ILE A 73 -5.56 10.79 14.14
C ILE A 73 -6.47 12.00 13.88
N ALA A 74 -5.95 13.04 13.24
CA ALA A 74 -6.74 14.20 12.84
C ALA A 74 -7.94 13.76 11.98
N GLY A 75 -9.10 14.39 12.21
CA GLY A 75 -10.29 14.16 11.38
C GLY A 75 -10.07 14.70 9.98
N PHE A 76 -10.55 13.99 8.96
CA PHE A 76 -10.38 14.40 7.57
C PHE A 76 -11.55 13.96 6.71
N ASP A 77 -11.76 14.67 5.60
CA ASP A 77 -12.76 14.33 4.61
C ASP A 77 -12.16 13.43 3.53
N CYS A 78 -12.95 12.46 3.09
CA CYS A 78 -12.63 11.50 2.05
C CYS A 78 -13.91 11.00 1.36
N GLY A 79 -13.79 10.02 0.48
CA GLY A 79 -14.91 9.41 -0.24
C GLY A 79 -14.73 9.33 -1.75
N LEU A 80 -15.54 8.49 -2.38
CA LEU A 80 -15.50 8.22 -3.82
C LEU A 80 -15.57 9.49 -4.69
N ASP A 81 -16.44 10.45 -4.34
CA ASP A 81 -16.64 11.65 -5.16
C ASP A 81 -15.32 12.44 -5.33
N TYR A 82 -14.50 12.51 -4.27
CA TYR A 82 -13.20 13.18 -4.34
C TYR A 82 -12.15 12.38 -5.11
N GLN A 83 -12.26 11.05 -5.15
CA GLN A 83 -11.36 10.21 -5.93
C GLN A 83 -11.73 10.27 -7.41
N LEU A 84 -13.02 10.13 -7.75
CA LEU A 84 -13.52 10.27 -9.11
C LEU A 84 -13.13 11.62 -9.71
N LEU A 85 -13.40 12.71 -8.98
CA LEU A 85 -13.02 14.06 -9.38
C LEU A 85 -11.51 14.15 -9.71
N ARG A 86 -10.65 13.52 -8.88
CA ARG A 86 -9.20 13.56 -9.06
C ARG A 86 -8.75 12.94 -10.38
N PHE A 87 -9.30 11.79 -10.75
CA PHE A 87 -8.85 11.04 -11.91
C PHE A 87 -9.60 11.44 -13.19
N GLN A 88 -10.86 11.86 -13.09
CA GLN A 88 -11.65 12.30 -14.24
C GLN A 88 -11.25 13.72 -14.71
N ASN A 89 -10.78 14.58 -13.80
CA ASN A 89 -10.33 15.93 -14.16
C ASN A 89 -8.86 15.98 -14.59
N TYR A 90 -8.14 14.87 -14.50
CA TYR A 90 -6.73 14.84 -14.89
C TYR A 90 -6.59 15.06 -16.40
N ASN A 91 -5.74 16.00 -16.78
CA ASN A 91 -5.49 16.42 -18.15
C ASN A 91 -3.99 16.46 -18.50
N GLY A 92 -3.18 15.66 -17.79
CA GLY A 92 -1.75 15.57 -18.01
C GLY A 92 -1.37 14.63 -19.15
N LYS A 93 -0.13 14.15 -19.12
CA LYS A 93 0.49 13.42 -20.24
C LYS A 93 0.18 11.93 -20.33
N TYR A 94 -0.31 11.31 -19.26
CA TYR A 94 -0.60 9.88 -19.22
C TYR A 94 -2.05 9.59 -19.63
N ASP A 95 -2.28 8.45 -20.26
CA ASP A 95 -3.62 7.93 -20.50
C ASP A 95 -4.10 7.17 -19.25
N VAL A 96 -5.19 7.66 -18.63
CA VAL A 96 -5.72 7.14 -17.37
C VAL A 96 -6.92 6.22 -17.62
N ASP A 97 -6.71 4.93 -17.40
CA ASP A 97 -7.74 3.90 -17.44
C ASP A 97 -8.32 3.69 -16.04
N LEU A 98 -9.46 4.32 -15.77
CA LEU A 98 -10.10 4.32 -14.47
C LEU A 98 -11.09 3.17 -14.29
N THR A 99 -10.90 2.38 -13.24
CA THR A 99 -11.83 1.34 -12.79
C THR A 99 -12.19 1.54 -11.33
N VAL A 100 -13.48 1.39 -11.02
CA VAL A 100 -13.99 1.39 -9.64
C VAL A 100 -14.39 -0.04 -9.28
N THR A 101 -13.87 -0.53 -8.15
CA THR A 101 -14.33 -1.79 -7.56
C THR A 101 -15.24 -1.49 -6.38
N ILE A 102 -16.40 -2.13 -6.32
CA ILE A 102 -17.40 -1.88 -5.28
C ILE A 102 -17.73 -3.19 -4.56
N SER A 103 -17.49 -3.21 -3.25
CA SER A 103 -17.99 -4.27 -2.37
C SER A 103 -19.41 -3.94 -1.89
N ASP A 104 -20.25 -4.96 -1.72
CA ASP A 104 -21.67 -4.80 -1.32
C ASP A 104 -22.42 -3.76 -2.17
N SER A 105 -22.27 -3.84 -3.51
CA SER A 105 -22.81 -2.85 -4.46
C SER A 105 -24.33 -2.70 -4.44
N HIS A 106 -25.07 -3.66 -3.88
CA HIS A 106 -26.51 -3.54 -3.65
C HIS A 106 -26.88 -2.43 -2.64
N LEU A 107 -25.94 -2.00 -1.80
CA LEU A 107 -26.10 -0.86 -0.89
C LEU A 107 -25.78 0.48 -1.57
N PHE A 108 -25.23 0.45 -2.79
CA PHE A 108 -24.75 1.62 -3.48
C PHE A 108 -25.89 2.29 -4.24
N GLU A 109 -26.38 3.41 -3.70
CA GLU A 109 -27.60 4.08 -4.19
C GLU A 109 -27.38 5.01 -5.39
N ARG A 110 -26.12 5.25 -5.77
CA ARG A 110 -25.75 6.26 -6.80
C ARG A 110 -25.27 5.59 -8.07
N LYS A 111 -25.53 6.21 -9.21
CA LYS A 111 -24.92 5.83 -10.49
C LYS A 111 -23.56 6.53 -10.61
N ILE A 112 -22.53 5.78 -11.03
CA ILE A 112 -21.25 6.34 -11.45
C ILE A 112 -21.26 6.30 -12.98
N GLU A 113 -21.02 7.44 -13.61
CA GLU A 113 -20.98 7.56 -15.06
C GLU A 113 -19.53 7.54 -15.55
N ASP A 114 -19.34 7.06 -16.78
CA ASP A 114 -18.06 7.11 -17.50
C ASP A 114 -16.88 6.42 -16.81
N VAL A 115 -17.15 5.39 -16.01
CA VAL A 115 -16.13 4.59 -15.34
C VAL A 115 -16.50 3.10 -15.37
N LYS A 116 -15.51 2.24 -15.58
CA LYS A 116 -15.70 0.79 -15.48
C LYS A 116 -15.96 0.39 -14.02
N ILE A 117 -17.08 -0.25 -13.75
CA ILE A 117 -17.43 -0.75 -12.41
C ILE A 117 -17.25 -2.27 -12.37
N ILE A 118 -16.62 -2.77 -11.30
CA ILE A 118 -16.51 -4.19 -11.00
C ILE A 118 -17.05 -4.45 -9.60
N ASN A 119 -18.07 -5.30 -9.50
CA ASN A 119 -18.59 -5.75 -8.21
C ASN A 119 -17.68 -6.83 -7.63
N VAL A 120 -17.32 -6.70 -6.36
CA VAL A 120 -16.41 -7.62 -5.65
C VAL A 120 -17.00 -8.04 -4.30
N PRO A 121 -16.61 -9.18 -3.72
CA PRO A 121 -17.00 -9.53 -2.36
C PRO A 121 -16.37 -8.57 -1.34
N ASN A 122 -17.05 -8.35 -0.21
CA ASN A 122 -16.51 -7.55 0.91
C ASN A 122 -15.49 -8.31 1.77
N VAL A 123 -15.39 -9.64 1.61
CA VAL A 123 -14.26 -10.42 2.16
C VAL A 123 -12.97 -9.83 1.61
N GLY A 124 -11.93 -9.62 2.42
CA GLY A 124 -10.68 -8.98 1.99
C GLY A 124 -10.73 -7.45 1.87
N MET A 125 -11.90 -6.82 2.03
CA MET A 125 -12.09 -5.36 1.90
C MET A 125 -11.46 -4.83 0.59
N ASP A 126 -10.57 -3.84 0.68
CA ASP A 126 -9.90 -3.22 -0.46
C ASP A 126 -8.99 -4.19 -1.24
N PHE A 127 -8.41 -5.19 -0.58
CA PHE A 127 -7.57 -6.18 -1.25
C PHE A 127 -8.34 -7.03 -2.24
N SER A 128 -9.64 -7.27 -2.04
CA SER A 128 -10.45 -8.00 -3.04
C SER A 128 -10.73 -7.16 -4.29
N GLY A 129 -10.90 -5.84 -4.10
CA GLY A 129 -10.92 -4.89 -5.21
C GLY A 129 -9.61 -4.91 -5.99
N TYR A 130 -8.49 -4.80 -5.29
CA TYR A 130 -7.15 -4.77 -5.90
C TYR A 130 -6.81 -6.08 -6.60
N GLU A 131 -7.13 -7.23 -5.99
CA GLU A 131 -6.95 -8.53 -6.61
C GLU A 131 -7.76 -8.66 -7.90
N THR A 132 -9.07 -8.42 -7.84
CA THR A 132 -9.96 -8.58 -9.00
C THR A 132 -9.54 -7.65 -10.15
N PHE A 133 -9.13 -6.44 -9.80
CA PHE A 133 -8.58 -5.50 -10.76
C PHE A 133 -7.28 -6.02 -11.39
N PHE A 134 -6.33 -6.47 -10.57
CA PHE A 134 -5.08 -7.06 -11.06
C PHE A 134 -5.33 -8.24 -12.00
N GLU A 135 -6.24 -9.15 -11.65
CA GLU A 135 -6.61 -10.30 -12.47
C GLU A 135 -7.11 -9.89 -13.87
N ASN A 136 -7.79 -8.74 -13.98
CA ASN A 136 -8.27 -8.21 -15.26
C ASN A 136 -7.19 -7.55 -16.11
N ILE A 137 -6.10 -7.05 -15.50
CA ILE A 137 -5.03 -6.33 -16.21
C ILE A 137 -3.74 -7.13 -16.36
N LYS A 138 -3.58 -8.25 -15.64
CA LYS A 138 -2.30 -8.98 -15.55
C LYS A 138 -1.78 -9.48 -16.90
N ASN A 139 -2.64 -9.81 -17.84
CA ASN A 139 -2.20 -10.32 -19.16
C ASN A 139 -1.88 -9.20 -20.16
N ALA A 140 -2.13 -7.93 -19.82
CA ALA A 140 -1.73 -6.81 -20.64
C ALA A 140 -0.22 -6.57 -20.57
N LYS A 141 0.29 -5.75 -21.50
CA LYS A 141 1.66 -5.22 -21.43
C LYS A 141 1.91 -4.51 -20.09
N ASN A 142 3.17 -4.48 -19.68
CA ASN A 142 3.60 -3.78 -18.47
C ASN A 142 3.17 -2.31 -18.53
N LYS A 143 2.51 -1.86 -17.47
CA LYS A 143 1.94 -0.51 -17.35
C LYS A 143 2.05 -0.05 -15.89
N TYR A 144 1.88 1.24 -15.66
CA TYR A 144 1.74 1.76 -14.31
C TYR A 144 0.38 1.37 -13.75
N VAL A 145 0.36 1.07 -12.45
CA VAL A 145 -0.83 0.63 -11.73
C VAL A 145 -0.95 1.43 -10.45
N LEU A 146 -2.10 2.08 -10.26
CA LEU A 146 -2.44 2.75 -9.01
C LEU A 146 -3.62 2.04 -8.34
N LEU A 147 -3.37 1.50 -7.15
CA LEU A 147 -4.38 0.90 -6.28
C LEU A 147 -4.70 1.90 -5.17
N THR A 148 -5.94 2.36 -5.09
CA THR A 148 -6.36 3.34 -4.08
C THR A 148 -7.73 2.98 -3.53
N ASN A 149 -7.99 3.35 -2.28
CA ASN A 149 -9.32 3.25 -1.70
C ASN A 149 -9.86 4.64 -1.36
N THR A 150 -11.14 4.73 -1.09
CA THR A 150 -11.83 6.01 -0.84
C THR A 150 -11.53 6.63 0.52
N SER A 151 -10.61 6.07 1.31
CA SER A 151 -10.09 6.67 2.55
C SER A 151 -8.83 7.52 2.35
N VAL A 152 -8.47 7.85 1.10
CA VAL A 152 -7.51 8.92 0.76
C VAL A 152 -8.16 10.29 1.01
N ASN A 153 -7.37 11.27 1.46
CA ASN A 153 -7.86 12.61 1.78
C ASN A 153 -8.54 13.30 0.58
N LYS A 154 -9.50 14.21 0.84
CA LYS A 154 -10.20 15.00 -0.17
C LYS A 154 -9.30 15.96 -0.93
N LYS A 155 -8.12 16.30 -0.40
CA LYS A 155 -7.19 17.27 -0.99
C LYS A 155 -6.93 16.93 -2.47
N GLN A 156 -7.11 17.92 -3.32
CA GLN A 156 -6.90 17.80 -4.77
C GLN A 156 -5.57 18.45 -5.11
N VAL A 157 -4.70 17.69 -5.75
CA VAL A 157 -3.34 18.09 -6.13
C VAL A 157 -3.03 17.38 -7.43
N GLU A 158 -2.46 18.09 -8.40
CA GLU A 158 -1.91 17.47 -9.61
C GLU A 158 -0.63 16.72 -9.24
N PHE A 159 -0.72 15.38 -9.20
CA PHE A 159 0.34 14.49 -8.72
C PHE A 159 0.69 13.35 -9.70
N ILE A 160 -0.12 13.14 -10.74
CA ILE A 160 0.03 11.94 -11.58
C ILE A 160 1.33 12.02 -12.37
N ASP A 161 1.60 13.17 -12.98
CA ASP A 161 2.77 13.37 -13.83
C ASP A 161 4.08 13.27 -13.06
N ASP A 162 4.20 13.98 -11.94
CA ASP A 162 5.42 13.99 -11.13
C ASP A 162 5.65 12.63 -10.45
N TYR A 163 4.60 11.96 -9.94
CA TYR A 163 4.73 10.63 -9.35
C TYR A 163 5.21 9.62 -10.38
N LEU A 164 4.59 9.59 -11.56
CA LEU A 164 4.95 8.64 -12.61
C LEU A 164 6.32 8.94 -13.21
N ASP A 165 6.71 10.21 -13.35
CA ASP A 165 8.07 10.59 -13.77
C ASP A 165 9.13 10.15 -12.78
N PHE A 166 8.91 10.45 -11.50
CA PHE A 166 9.78 9.99 -10.44
C PHE A 166 9.87 8.46 -10.44
N PHE A 167 8.72 7.78 -10.57
CA PHE A 167 8.69 6.31 -10.59
C PHE A 167 9.37 5.76 -11.85
N LYS A 168 9.27 6.42 -13.00
CA LYS A 168 9.97 6.06 -14.25
C LYS A 168 11.49 6.18 -14.09
N ALA A 169 11.96 7.27 -13.49
CA ALA A 169 13.38 7.52 -13.25
C ALA A 169 13.98 6.59 -12.18
N ASN A 170 13.22 6.26 -11.12
CA ASN A 170 13.68 5.46 -9.99
C ASN A 170 13.25 3.99 -10.11
N ARG A 171 13.92 3.27 -11.00
CA ARG A 171 13.56 1.86 -11.32
C ARG A 171 13.87 0.85 -10.21
N SER A 172 14.60 1.23 -9.16
CA SER A 172 14.79 0.41 -7.95
C SER A 172 13.52 0.32 -7.09
N VAL A 173 12.60 1.28 -7.22
CA VAL A 173 11.39 1.37 -6.40
C VAL A 173 10.33 0.42 -6.92
N GLY A 174 9.98 -0.61 -6.16
CA GLY A 174 8.93 -1.57 -6.50
C GLY A 174 7.53 -1.02 -6.29
N MET A 175 7.37 -0.18 -5.26
CA MET A 175 6.07 0.39 -4.90
C MET A 175 6.23 1.71 -4.16
N MET A 176 5.30 2.62 -4.42
CA MET A 176 5.20 3.92 -3.78
C MET A 176 3.86 4.07 -3.07
N GLY A 177 3.83 4.72 -1.90
CA GLY A 177 2.60 5.09 -1.20
C GLY A 177 2.63 6.51 -0.66
N VAL A 178 1.54 6.90 0.02
CA VAL A 178 1.43 8.21 0.72
C VAL A 178 1.23 8.05 2.23
N SER A 179 1.23 6.82 2.72
CA SER A 179 1.19 6.53 4.14
C SER A 179 1.90 5.22 4.44
N PHE A 180 2.55 5.15 5.60
CA PHE A 180 3.24 3.95 6.07
C PHE A 180 3.01 3.73 7.56
N ASN A 181 3.33 2.54 8.01
CA ASN A 181 3.48 2.22 9.41
C ASN A 181 4.73 1.36 9.63
N SER A 182 5.46 1.61 10.71
CA SER A 182 6.67 0.89 11.06
C SER A 182 6.45 -0.30 12.01
N LYS A 183 5.22 -0.54 12.48
CA LYS A 183 4.89 -1.54 13.51
C LYS A 183 3.71 -2.42 13.09
N MET A 184 3.75 -3.68 13.52
CA MET A 184 2.64 -4.62 13.38
C MET A 184 1.81 -4.63 14.66
N TYR A 185 0.83 -3.74 14.81
CA TYR A 185 0.03 -3.68 16.04
C TYR A 185 -0.78 -4.96 16.33
N GLN A 186 -0.96 -5.82 15.32
CA GLN A 186 -1.71 -7.08 15.40
C GLN A 186 -0.82 -8.28 15.80
N SER A 187 0.07 -8.06 16.76
CA SER A 187 1.00 -9.06 17.27
C SER A 187 1.30 -8.82 18.75
N LEU A 188 1.57 -9.89 19.48
CA LEU A 188 1.98 -9.83 20.90
C LEU A 188 3.47 -9.50 21.05
N ILE A 189 4.23 -9.51 19.94
CA ILE A 189 5.67 -9.36 19.98
C ILE A 189 6.08 -7.90 20.20
N ARG A 190 6.81 -7.64 21.31
CA ARG A 190 7.40 -6.34 21.59
C ARG A 190 8.42 -5.95 20.52
N ASN A 191 8.53 -4.65 20.25
CA ASN A 191 9.47 -4.06 19.29
C ASN A 191 9.39 -4.70 17.88
N ASN A 192 8.18 -5.03 17.43
CA ASN A 192 7.92 -5.66 16.13
C ASN A 192 8.03 -4.69 14.95
N PHE A 193 9.23 -4.15 14.75
CA PHE A 193 9.56 -3.28 13.64
C PHE A 193 9.32 -4.00 12.30
N ASN A 194 8.36 -3.48 11.54
CA ASN A 194 7.85 -4.00 10.27
C ASN A 194 7.37 -2.83 9.43
N PRO A 195 8.28 -2.13 8.74
CA PRO A 195 7.94 -1.02 7.87
C PRO A 195 7.14 -1.53 6.68
N HIS A 196 6.00 -0.89 6.42
CA HIS A 196 5.10 -1.20 5.33
C HIS A 196 4.34 0.03 4.88
N LEU A 197 4.02 0.08 3.58
CA LEU A 197 3.03 1.02 3.04
C LEU A 197 1.63 0.57 3.45
N GLN A 198 0.74 1.53 3.69
CA GLN A 198 -0.66 1.26 3.98
C GLN A 198 -1.47 1.22 2.68
N SER A 199 -2.50 0.39 2.61
CA SER A 199 -3.25 0.09 1.37
C SER A 199 -4.15 1.22 0.85
N PHE A 200 -4.08 2.42 1.42
CA PHE A 200 -4.88 3.57 0.99
C PHE A 200 -4.53 4.02 -0.42
N PHE A 201 -3.25 3.99 -0.78
CA PHE A 201 -2.72 4.43 -2.06
C PHE A 201 -1.40 3.70 -2.31
N LEU A 202 -1.32 2.95 -3.39
CA LEU A 202 -0.16 2.15 -3.78
C LEU A 202 0.06 2.29 -5.30
N LEU A 203 1.13 2.96 -5.70
CA LEU A 203 1.60 3.05 -7.08
C LEU A 203 2.67 1.98 -7.33
N THR A 204 2.52 1.22 -8.42
CA THR A 204 3.44 0.14 -8.82
C THR A 204 3.35 -0.12 -10.33
N THR A 205 3.82 -1.27 -10.80
CA THR A 205 3.59 -1.76 -12.17
C THR A 205 2.97 -3.14 -12.20
N THR A 206 2.36 -3.50 -13.34
CA THR A 206 1.81 -4.85 -13.53
C THR A 206 2.86 -5.94 -13.33
N GLU A 207 4.10 -5.75 -13.80
CA GLU A 207 5.18 -6.74 -13.61
C GLU A 207 5.55 -6.94 -12.14
N VAL A 208 5.64 -5.88 -11.33
CA VAL A 208 5.90 -6.03 -9.89
C VAL A 208 4.76 -6.79 -9.21
N LEU A 209 3.51 -6.52 -9.59
CA LEU A 209 2.36 -7.26 -9.06
C LEU A 209 2.38 -8.74 -9.45
N LYS A 210 2.77 -9.07 -10.69
CA LYS A 210 2.96 -10.47 -11.13
C LYS A 210 4.00 -11.19 -10.28
N GLU A 211 5.19 -10.61 -10.13
CA GLU A 211 6.26 -11.20 -9.32
C GLU A 211 5.84 -11.40 -7.87
N LEU A 212 5.12 -10.43 -7.31
CA LEU A 212 4.59 -10.49 -5.96
C LEU A 212 3.56 -11.61 -5.80
N VAL A 213 2.63 -11.73 -6.75
CA VAL A 213 1.61 -12.79 -6.74
C VAL A 213 2.24 -14.16 -6.94
N GLU A 214 3.21 -14.29 -7.84
CA GLU A 214 3.96 -15.53 -8.07
C GLU A 214 4.70 -15.97 -6.80
N LYS A 215 5.45 -15.06 -6.17
CA LYS A 215 6.18 -15.34 -4.93
C LYS A 215 5.26 -15.71 -3.77
N ASN A 216 4.08 -15.11 -3.69
CA ASN A 216 3.08 -15.39 -2.65
C ASN A 216 2.07 -16.48 -3.03
N LYS A 217 2.12 -17.00 -4.26
CA LYS A 217 1.14 -17.92 -4.88
C LYS A 217 -0.28 -17.36 -5.04
N SER A 218 -0.53 -16.13 -4.59
CA SER A 218 -1.83 -15.45 -4.60
C SER A 218 -1.66 -13.97 -4.29
N PHE A 219 -2.66 -13.15 -4.58
CA PHE A 219 -2.65 -11.75 -4.13
C PHE A 219 -2.70 -11.69 -2.59
N PRO A 220 -1.82 -10.92 -1.91
CA PRO A 220 -1.85 -10.75 -0.46
C PRO A 220 -3.22 -10.30 0.03
N GLY A 221 -3.70 -10.85 1.14
CA GLY A 221 -5.03 -10.54 1.68
C GLY A 221 -6.21 -11.25 1.00
N LYS A 222 -5.99 -12.00 -0.09
CA LYS A 222 -7.04 -12.79 -0.77
C LYS A 222 -7.80 -13.68 0.23
N GLY A 223 -9.13 -13.56 0.23
CA GLY A 223 -10.02 -14.39 1.05
C GLY A 223 -9.93 -14.16 2.56
N VAL A 224 -9.25 -13.09 3.02
CA VAL A 224 -9.13 -12.79 4.45
C VAL A 224 -10.37 -12.03 4.95
N ASP A 225 -11.21 -12.72 5.72
CA ASP A 225 -12.48 -12.23 6.26
C ASP A 225 -12.37 -11.53 7.63
N PHE A 226 -11.16 -11.40 8.19
CA PHE A 226 -10.95 -10.81 9.51
C PHE A 226 -10.00 -9.61 9.46
N LYS A 227 -10.49 -8.44 9.87
CA LYS A 227 -9.78 -7.16 9.72
C LYS A 227 -8.37 -7.13 10.29
N LEU A 228 -8.14 -7.68 11.48
CA LEU A 228 -6.81 -7.70 12.08
C LEU A 228 -5.86 -8.66 11.35
N ALA A 229 -6.40 -9.75 10.80
CA ALA A 229 -5.61 -10.63 9.94
C ALA A 229 -5.28 -9.97 8.61
N LEU A 230 -6.18 -9.15 8.06
CA LEU A 230 -5.97 -8.46 6.78
C LEU A 230 -4.78 -7.49 6.85
N ILE A 231 -4.57 -6.82 7.99
CA ILE A 231 -3.39 -5.96 8.15
C ILE A 231 -2.09 -6.80 8.06
N ARG A 232 -2.08 -8.00 8.64
CA ARG A 232 -0.91 -8.90 8.60
C ARG A 232 -0.71 -9.52 7.22
N GLU A 233 -1.75 -10.11 6.66
CA GLU A 233 -1.71 -10.95 5.45
C GLU A 233 -1.91 -10.15 4.16
N GLY A 234 -2.42 -8.92 4.25
CA GLY A 234 -2.55 -7.94 3.18
C GLY A 234 -1.45 -6.89 3.28
N GLU A 235 -1.68 -5.80 4.02
CA GLU A 235 -0.83 -4.59 4.05
C GLU A 235 0.67 -4.90 4.32
N ILE A 236 0.95 -5.57 5.44
CA ILE A 236 2.32 -5.88 5.85
C ILE A 236 2.96 -6.89 4.90
N LYS A 237 2.22 -7.93 4.53
CA LYS A 237 2.73 -9.01 3.68
C LYS A 237 3.08 -8.51 2.28
N LEU A 238 2.22 -7.68 1.70
CA LEU A 238 2.44 -7.05 0.40
C LEU A 238 3.74 -6.26 0.38
N SER A 239 3.94 -5.34 1.34
CA SER A 239 5.18 -4.55 1.43
C SER A 239 6.42 -5.42 1.65
N ARG A 240 6.31 -6.43 2.53
CA ARG A 240 7.43 -7.37 2.79
C ARG A 240 7.81 -8.16 1.54
N ILE A 241 6.84 -8.65 0.76
CA ILE A 241 7.14 -9.40 -0.46
C ILE A 241 7.87 -8.51 -1.48
N VAL A 242 7.44 -7.26 -1.66
CA VAL A 242 8.13 -6.30 -2.55
C VAL A 242 9.60 -6.12 -2.13
N MET A 243 9.85 -5.88 -0.84
CA MET A 243 11.22 -5.81 -0.31
C MET A 243 11.96 -7.15 -0.45
N ASP A 244 11.26 -8.28 -0.29
CA ASP A 244 11.80 -9.62 -0.46
C ASP A 244 12.19 -9.94 -1.90
N LEU A 245 11.61 -9.27 -2.89
CA LEU A 245 12.01 -9.33 -4.30
C LEU A 245 13.23 -8.46 -4.61
N GLY A 246 13.75 -7.72 -3.62
CA GLY A 246 14.91 -6.83 -3.75
C GLY A 246 14.59 -5.40 -4.18
N TYR A 247 13.30 -5.04 -4.22
CA TYR A 247 12.86 -3.69 -4.55
C TYR A 247 12.84 -2.77 -3.32
N GLU A 248 12.93 -1.48 -3.57
CA GLU A 248 12.73 -0.43 -2.58
C GLU A 248 11.25 -0.03 -2.49
N LEU A 249 10.84 0.42 -1.31
CA LEU A 249 9.56 1.08 -1.10
C LEU A 249 9.80 2.57 -0.90
N VAL A 250 8.88 3.39 -1.38
CA VAL A 250 8.90 4.84 -1.19
C VAL A 250 7.59 5.30 -0.59
N CYS A 251 7.65 6.20 0.39
CA CYS A 251 6.50 6.98 0.80
C CYS A 251 6.74 8.46 0.53
N VAL A 252 5.79 9.14 -0.10
CA VAL A 252 5.83 10.60 -0.22
C VAL A 252 5.39 11.22 1.10
N LEU A 253 6.25 12.05 1.71
CA LEU A 253 5.97 12.72 2.98
C LEU A 253 5.14 14.00 2.79
N LYS A 254 4.65 14.59 3.88
CA LYS A 254 3.85 15.84 3.89
C LYS A 254 4.50 16.99 3.11
N ASP A 255 5.83 17.07 3.13
CA ASP A 255 6.62 18.11 2.46
C ASP A 255 6.99 17.79 1.00
N GLY A 256 6.47 16.67 0.47
CA GLY A 256 6.75 16.18 -0.88
C GLY A 256 8.03 15.36 -0.99
N THR A 257 8.79 15.19 0.08
CA THR A 257 10.07 14.45 0.03
C THR A 257 9.81 12.94 -0.11
N PRO A 258 10.43 12.24 -1.07
CA PRO A 258 10.35 10.79 -1.17
C PRO A 258 11.20 10.12 -0.08
N TYR A 259 10.55 9.34 0.78
CA TYR A 259 11.22 8.58 1.84
C TYR A 259 11.35 7.11 1.44
N PHE A 260 12.60 6.70 1.19
CA PHE A 260 12.95 5.35 0.78
C PHE A 260 13.14 4.44 1.99
N PHE A 261 12.67 3.20 1.86
CA PHE A 261 12.99 2.13 2.79
C PHE A 261 12.99 0.77 2.08
N ASN A 262 13.91 -0.08 2.48
CA ASN A 262 14.16 -1.38 1.89
C ASN A 262 14.74 -2.32 2.95
N LYS A 263 15.00 -3.57 2.57
CA LYS A 263 15.81 -4.50 3.36
C LYS A 263 17.14 -4.74 2.65
N SER A 264 18.22 -4.87 3.41
CA SER A 264 19.53 -5.22 2.86
C SER A 264 19.74 -6.73 2.67
N CYS A 265 19.02 -7.57 3.42
CA CYS A 265 19.10 -9.03 3.32
C CYS A 265 17.89 -9.69 4.00
N PHE A 266 17.76 -11.02 3.93
CA PHE A 266 16.67 -11.76 4.60
C PHE A 266 16.63 -11.61 6.13
N ARG A 267 17.78 -11.33 6.76
CA ARG A 267 17.85 -11.12 8.22
C ARG A 267 17.45 -9.70 8.63
N ASP A 268 17.52 -8.74 7.70
CA ASP A 268 17.13 -7.35 7.90
C ASP A 268 15.61 -7.21 7.76
N ASN A 269 14.97 -6.52 8.71
CA ASN A 269 13.55 -6.15 8.67
C ASN A 269 13.33 -4.71 8.17
N GLY A 270 14.34 -4.12 7.54
CA GLY A 270 14.36 -2.76 7.00
C GLY A 270 14.79 -1.70 8.00
N ARG A 271 15.32 -2.10 9.16
CA ARG A 271 15.70 -1.15 10.23
C ARG A 271 16.87 -0.28 9.81
N ASN A 272 17.77 -0.79 8.97
CA ASN A 272 18.99 -0.09 8.55
C ASN A 272 18.71 1.09 7.62
N SER A 273 17.73 0.95 6.71
CA SER A 273 17.31 2.04 5.82
C SER A 273 16.37 3.04 6.52
N TRP A 274 15.83 2.67 7.69
CA TRP A 274 14.84 3.47 8.40
C TRP A 274 15.47 4.54 9.31
N ARG A 275 15.32 5.81 8.91
CA ARG A 275 15.92 6.97 9.60
C ARG A 275 14.92 7.91 10.27
N ASN A 276 13.62 7.74 10.01
CA ASN A 276 12.62 8.74 10.34
C ASN A 276 11.86 8.41 11.65
N PHE A 277 10.69 7.77 11.54
CA PHE A 277 9.67 7.74 12.60
C PHE A 277 9.20 6.32 12.95
N PHE A 278 8.85 6.04 14.21
CA PHE A 278 8.37 4.71 14.65
C PHE A 278 6.87 4.65 14.92
N GLY A 279 6.14 3.87 14.12
CA GLY A 279 4.71 3.60 14.26
C GLY A 279 3.91 4.06 13.04
N ASP A 280 2.66 4.48 13.26
CA ASP A 280 1.73 4.96 12.24
C ASP A 280 1.98 6.44 11.89
N TYR A 281 2.37 6.73 10.64
CA TYR A 281 2.75 8.07 10.20
C TYR A 281 1.60 9.08 10.33
N ARG A 282 0.36 8.62 10.20
CA ARG A 282 -0.85 9.45 10.18
C ARG A 282 -1.11 10.13 11.53
N LEU A 283 -0.54 9.63 12.62
CA LEU A 283 -0.66 10.23 13.95
C LEU A 283 0.01 11.61 14.03
N TYR A 284 0.89 11.95 13.09
CA TYR A 284 1.69 13.18 13.09
C TYR A 284 1.26 14.15 11.97
N LEU A 285 0.12 13.87 11.32
CA LEU A 285 -0.37 14.64 10.20
C LEU A 285 -1.68 15.35 10.56
N GLU A 286 -1.76 16.62 10.19
CA GLU A 286 -3.03 17.38 10.17
C GLU A 286 -3.95 16.86 9.08
N GLU A 287 -3.38 16.46 7.94
CA GLU A 287 -4.08 15.94 6.77
C GLU A 287 -3.63 14.50 6.49
N PRO A 288 -4.11 13.49 7.23
CA PRO A 288 -3.71 12.10 7.04
C PRO A 288 -4.16 11.57 5.68
N ASN A 289 -3.40 10.60 5.15
CA ASN A 289 -3.63 9.98 3.83
C ASN A 289 -3.71 10.99 2.67
N SER A 290 -3.08 12.15 2.80
CA SER A 290 -3.03 13.15 1.73
C SER A 290 -1.99 12.80 0.68
N ILE A 291 -2.32 13.15 -0.56
CA ILE A 291 -1.38 13.16 -1.67
C ILE A 291 -0.73 14.54 -1.71
N HIS A 292 0.58 14.59 -1.93
CA HIS A 292 1.39 15.80 -1.94
C HIS A 292 2.22 15.82 -3.22
N GLN A 293 2.41 16.99 -3.84
CA GLN A 293 3.36 17.13 -4.95
C GLN A 293 4.76 16.73 -4.52
N LEU A 294 5.49 16.08 -5.41
CA LEU A 294 6.87 15.68 -5.17
C LEU A 294 7.80 16.90 -5.14
N ASN A 295 8.65 16.93 -4.12
CA ASN A 295 9.72 17.91 -3.99
C ASN A 295 11.08 17.22 -4.19
N ILE A 296 11.49 17.11 -5.45
CA ILE A 296 12.71 16.38 -5.85
C ILE A 296 13.98 17.14 -5.40
N LYS A 297 13.88 18.43 -5.01
CA LYS A 297 15.04 19.23 -4.56
C LYS A 297 15.64 18.79 -3.22
N LYS A 298 15.02 17.82 -2.53
CA LYS A 298 15.44 17.33 -1.20
C LYS A 298 15.65 15.80 -1.13
N ALA A 299 15.59 15.10 -2.27
CA ALA A 299 15.75 13.64 -2.34
C ALA A 299 17.22 13.22 -2.27
#